data_AF-A0A1M3M751-F1
#
_entry.id   AF-A0A1M3M751-F1
#
_cell.length_a   1.000
_cell.length_b   1.000
_cell.length_c   1.000
_cell.angle_alpha   90.00
_cell.angle_beta   90.00
_cell.angle_gamma   90.00
#
_symmetry.space_group_name_H-M   'P 1'
#
loop_
_entity.id
_entity.type
_entity.pdbx_description
1 polymer ?
#
loop_
_entity_poly.entity_id
_entity_poly.type
_entity_poly.pdbx_seq_one_letter_code
_entity_poly.pdbx_strand_id
1 'polypeptide(L)'
;MFKSNFLDSADSLGLLQNLNGQNLEITVEALPTRFVYTNQGSTMIFIIAYTVSTLEAIYPEEQNLVITYKLSANGQETKAGRITALNTAMPIKNIWKSTKKFTWMYIDRYDHTMKTLTHDIVRQLQEQL
;
A
#
# COMPACT_ATOMS: atom_id res chain seq x y z
N MET A 1 -1.32 11.22 0.08
CA MET A 1 -1.49 9.94 0.80
C MET A 1 -0.16 9.39 1.31
N PHE A 2 0.80 8.99 0.45
CA PHE A 2 2.12 8.53 0.93
C PHE A 2 2.84 9.57 1.79
N LYS A 3 2.96 10.81 1.31
CA LYS A 3 3.61 11.91 2.06
C LYS A 3 3.04 12.12 3.46
N SER A 4 1.72 12.15 3.62
CA SER A 4 1.07 12.34 4.92
C SER A 4 1.33 11.15 5.84
N ASN A 5 1.12 9.93 5.36
CA ASN A 5 1.39 8.71 6.14
C ASN A 5 2.87 8.60 6.54
N PHE A 6 3.77 9.08 5.68
CA PHE A 6 5.21 9.09 5.94
C PHE A 6 5.55 10.06 7.06
N LEU A 7 5.04 11.29 7.00
CA LEU A 7 5.25 12.29 8.05
C LEU A 7 4.65 11.81 9.38
N ASP A 8 3.43 11.27 9.37
CA ASP A 8 2.79 10.72 10.57
C ASP A 8 3.63 9.58 11.18
N SER A 9 4.15 8.68 10.34
CA SER A 9 5.00 7.56 10.79
C SER A 9 6.36 8.06 11.28
N ALA A 10 6.98 9.00 10.57
CA ALA A 10 8.26 9.61 10.91
C ALA A 10 8.21 10.34 12.25
N ASP A 11 7.13 11.07 12.51
CA ASP A 11 6.89 11.73 13.78
C ASP A 11 6.69 10.70 14.90
N SER A 12 5.88 9.65 14.65
CA SER A 12 5.62 8.61 15.65
C SER A 12 6.85 7.79 16.05
N LEU A 13 7.80 7.62 15.11
CA LEU A 13 9.04 6.85 15.30
C LEU A 13 10.25 7.75 15.66
N GLY A 14 10.04 9.07 15.74
CA GLY A 14 11.10 10.02 16.07
C GLY A 14 12.23 10.08 15.02
N LEU A 15 11.88 9.94 13.74
CA LEU A 15 12.86 9.91 12.64
C LEU A 15 13.65 11.22 12.55
N LEU A 16 12.98 12.37 12.76
CA LEU A 16 13.60 13.69 12.69
C LEU A 16 14.72 13.87 13.73
N GLN A 17 14.56 13.32 14.93
CA GLN A 17 15.61 13.36 15.96
C GLN A 17 16.84 12.55 15.53
N ASN A 18 16.64 11.43 14.82
CA ASN A 18 17.74 10.56 14.38
C ASN A 18 18.54 11.14 13.21
N LEU A 19 18.00 12.12 12.48
CA LEU A 19 18.70 12.77 11.39
C LEU A 19 19.87 13.64 11.86
N ASN A 20 19.96 14.01 13.15
CA ASN A 20 21.09 14.77 13.72
C ASN A 20 21.47 16.03 12.90
N GLY A 21 20.47 16.72 12.34
CA GLY A 21 20.68 17.92 11.50
C GLY A 21 21.04 17.66 10.04
N GLN A 22 21.05 16.40 9.60
CA GLN A 22 21.19 16.03 8.19
C GLN A 22 19.87 16.23 7.44
N ASN A 23 19.98 16.54 6.15
CA ASN A 23 18.84 16.61 5.24
C ASN A 23 18.58 15.23 4.63
N LEU A 24 17.33 14.78 4.70
CA LEU A 24 16.86 13.54 4.10
C LEU A 24 16.01 13.86 2.87
N GLU A 25 16.45 13.38 1.71
CA GLU A 25 15.68 13.40 0.47
C GLU A 25 15.18 11.99 0.16
N ILE A 26 13.90 11.86 -0.19
CA ILE A 26 13.27 10.59 -0.53
C ILE A 26 12.66 10.69 -1.92
N THR A 27 12.99 9.71 -2.76
CA THR A 27 12.37 9.51 -4.06
C THR A 27 11.54 8.23 -4.03
N VAL A 28 10.28 8.32 -4.44
CA VAL A 28 9.40 7.15 -4.54
C VAL A 28 9.52 6.57 -5.94
N GLU A 29 9.97 5.32 -6.03
CA GLU A 29 10.18 4.64 -7.31
C GLU A 29 8.97 3.84 -7.75
N ALA A 30 8.33 3.15 -6.80
CA ALA A 30 7.17 2.29 -7.07
C ALA A 30 6.15 2.37 -5.94
N LEU A 31 4.87 2.44 -6.31
CA LEU A 31 3.72 2.49 -5.42
C LEU A 31 2.61 1.59 -5.96
N PRO A 32 2.02 0.70 -5.14
CA PRO A 32 0.83 -0.05 -5.56
C PRO A 32 -0.31 0.93 -5.78
N THR A 33 -0.66 1.15 -7.04
CA THR A 33 -1.68 2.13 -7.47
C THR A 33 -2.76 1.50 -8.33
N ARG A 34 -2.60 0.23 -8.69
CA ARG A 34 -3.52 -0.48 -9.57
C ARG A 34 -4.21 -1.62 -8.84
N PHE A 35 -5.32 -2.04 -9.43
CA PHE A 35 -6.08 -3.20 -9.02
C PHE A 35 -6.81 -3.76 -10.24
N VAL A 36 -7.16 -5.04 -10.16
CA VAL A 36 -7.99 -5.72 -11.16
C VAL A 36 -9.35 -6.01 -10.54
N TYR A 37 -10.40 -5.52 -11.19
CA TYR A 37 -11.78 -5.87 -10.86
C TYR A 37 -12.23 -7.04 -11.73
N THR A 38 -12.72 -8.11 -11.09
CA THR A 38 -13.24 -9.31 -11.75
C THR A 38 -14.70 -9.48 -11.36
N ASN A 39 -15.57 -9.61 -12.36
CA ASN A 39 -16.97 -9.98 -12.20
C ASN A 39 -17.27 -11.12 -13.16
N GLN A 40 -17.41 -12.33 -12.63
CA GLN A 40 -17.72 -13.54 -13.37
C GLN A 40 -19.00 -14.15 -12.81
N GLY A 41 -19.89 -14.59 -13.69
CA GLY A 41 -21.13 -15.24 -13.30
C GLY A 41 -21.45 -16.42 -14.20
N SER A 42 -22.03 -17.46 -13.62
CA SER A 42 -22.65 -18.56 -14.37
C SER A 42 -24.09 -18.72 -13.89
N THR A 43 -25.00 -18.85 -14.85
CA THR A 43 -26.42 -19.12 -14.60
C THR A 43 -26.78 -20.42 -15.30
N MET A 44 -27.27 -21.39 -14.53
CA MET A 44 -27.75 -22.65 -15.08
C MET A 44 -29.26 -22.73 -14.82
N ILE A 45 -30.02 -22.86 -15.90
CA ILE A 45 -31.49 -22.90 -15.88
C ILE A 45 -31.94 -24.34 -16.09
N PHE A 46 -32.71 -24.86 -15.15
CA PHE A 46 -33.44 -26.13 -15.24
C PHE A 46 -34.94 -25.84 -15.33
N ILE A 47 -35.73 -26.83 -15.79
CA ILE A 47 -37.18 -26.67 -15.97
C ILE A 47 -37.91 -26.31 -14.66
N ILE A 48 -37.37 -26.74 -13.50
CA ILE A 48 -37.98 -26.53 -12.16
C ILE A 48 -37.12 -25.70 -11.20
N ALA A 49 -35.90 -25.30 -11.60
CA ALA A 49 -34.96 -24.62 -10.72
C ALA A 49 -33.95 -23.82 -11.52
N TYR A 50 -33.27 -22.88 -10.88
CA TYR A 50 -32.08 -22.25 -11.45
C TYR A 50 -31.03 -22.11 -10.36
N THR A 51 -29.76 -22.13 -10.76
CA THR A 51 -28.64 -21.82 -9.88
C THR A 51 -27.83 -20.69 -10.49
N VAL A 52 -27.34 -19.81 -9.61
CA VAL A 52 -26.53 -18.65 -9.99
C VAL A 52 -25.28 -18.68 -9.14
N SER A 53 -24.12 -18.73 -9.79
CA SER A 53 -22.84 -18.47 -9.15
C SER A 53 -22.33 -17.12 -9.62
N THR A 54 -21.93 -16.26 -8.67
CA THR A 54 -21.37 -14.94 -8.95
C THR A 54 -20.08 -14.76 -8.16
N LEU A 55 -18.98 -14.53 -8.87
CA LEU A 55 -17.70 -14.15 -8.31
C LEU A 55 -17.44 -12.68 -8.67
N GLU A 56 -17.58 -11.81 -7.67
CA GLU A 56 -17.16 -10.41 -7.78
C GLU A 56 -16.02 -10.18 -6.79
N ALA A 57 -14.86 -9.79 -7.30
CA ALA A 57 -13.63 -9.64 -6.52
C ALA A 57 -12.74 -8.51 -7.05
N ILE A 58 -11.97 -7.89 -6.14
CA ILE A 58 -10.95 -6.90 -6.44
C ILE A 58 -9.61 -7.50 -6.00
N TYR A 59 -8.70 -7.58 -6.95
CA TYR A 59 -7.34 -8.06 -6.76
C TYR A 59 -6.41 -6.83 -6.70
N PRO A 60 -5.81 -6.52 -5.54
CA PRO A 60 -4.80 -5.48 -5.48
C PRO A 60 -3.58 -5.89 -6.33
N GLU A 61 -2.88 -4.91 -6.91
CA GLU A 61 -1.62 -5.18 -7.61
C GLU A 61 -0.56 -5.68 -6.62
N GLU A 62 0.14 -6.77 -6.98
CA GLU A 62 1.24 -7.36 -6.21
C GLU A 62 2.55 -6.54 -6.33
N GLN A 63 2.44 -5.21 -6.37
CA GLN A 63 3.59 -4.31 -6.45
C GLN A 63 4.00 -3.84 -5.04
N ASN A 64 5.29 -3.97 -4.75
CA ASN A 64 5.90 -3.48 -3.51
C ASN A 64 6.02 -1.95 -3.52
N LEU A 65 6.06 -1.36 -2.33
CA LEU A 65 6.45 0.03 -2.17
C LEU A 65 7.99 0.10 -2.17
N VAL A 66 8.55 0.87 -3.09
CA VAL A 66 10.00 1.03 -3.23
C VAL A 66 10.35 2.50 -3.19
N ILE A 67 11.30 2.85 -2.33
CA ILE A 67 11.88 4.19 -2.25
C ILE A 67 13.40 4.14 -2.36
N THR A 68 13.98 5.24 -2.80
CA THR A 68 15.38 5.57 -2.59
C THR A 68 15.49 6.77 -1.68
N TYR A 69 16.55 6.80 -0.87
CA TYR A 69 16.83 7.91 0.03
C TYR A 69 18.26 8.40 -0.16
N LYS A 70 18.44 9.69 0.14
CA LYS A 70 19.74 10.35 0.22
C LYS A 70 19.81 11.18 1.48
N LEU A 71 20.89 11.03 2.23
CA LEU A 71 21.25 11.88 3.36
C LEU A 71 22.33 12.84 2.91
N SER A 72 22.20 14.09 3.34
CA SER A 72 23.23 15.09 3.11
C SER A 72 23.50 15.93 4.35
N ALA A 73 24.77 16.23 4.59
CA ALA A 73 25.23 17.17 5.60
C ALA A 73 25.99 18.29 4.90
N ASN A 74 25.63 19.55 5.17
CA ASN A 74 26.27 20.72 4.56
C ASN A 74 26.34 20.67 3.01
N GLY A 75 25.33 20.07 2.37
CA GLY A 75 25.26 19.95 0.91
C GLY A 75 26.08 18.81 0.30
N GLN A 76 26.77 17.99 1.10
CA GLN A 76 27.45 16.77 0.64
C GLN A 76 26.65 15.53 1.00
N GLU A 77 26.52 14.61 0.05
CA GLU A 77 25.86 13.31 0.25
C GLU A 77 26.69 12.47 1.24
N THR A 78 26.09 12.08 2.35
CA THR A 78 26.71 11.26 3.41
C THR A 78 26.33 9.80 3.29
N LYS A 79 25.12 9.51 2.80
CA LYS A 79 24.61 8.15 2.64
C LYS A 79 23.48 8.13 1.61
N ALA A 80 23.34 7.03 0.89
CA ALA A 80 22.20 6.78 0.04
C ALA A 80 21.84 5.29 0.08
N GLY A 81 20.58 4.97 -0.22
CA GLY A 81 20.13 3.59 -0.23
C GLY A 81 18.76 3.41 -0.86
N ARG A 82 18.33 2.16 -0.93
CA ARG A 82 17.04 1.74 -1.46
C ARG A 82 16.33 0.87 -0.43
N ILE A 83 15.06 1.17 -0.16
CA ILE A 83 14.24 0.46 0.82
C ILE A 83 12.99 -0.08 0.12
N THR A 84 12.65 -1.33 0.41
CA THR A 84 11.47 -2.00 -0.14
C THR A 84 10.58 -2.49 0.98
N ALA A 85 9.30 -2.08 0.97
CA ALA A 85 8.27 -2.64 1.81
C ALA A 85 7.42 -3.62 0.99
N LEU A 86 7.34 -4.86 1.47
CA LEU A 86 6.66 -5.95 0.77
C LEU A 86 5.14 -5.80 0.86
N ASN A 87 4.47 -5.77 -0.29
CA ASN A 87 3.02 -5.72 -0.35
C ASN A 87 2.44 -7.14 -0.30
N THR A 88 1.74 -7.45 0.78
CA THR A 88 1.10 -8.74 1.04
C THR A 88 -0.43 -8.67 0.96
N ALA A 89 -0.97 -7.63 0.29
CA ALA A 89 -2.40 -7.42 0.19
C ALA A 89 -3.11 -8.60 -0.53
N MET A 90 -4.19 -9.10 0.09
CA MET A 90 -4.98 -10.20 -0.46
C MET A 90 -6.22 -9.71 -1.20
N PRO A 91 -6.76 -10.51 -2.15
CA PRO A 91 -7.98 -10.19 -2.85
C PRO A 91 -9.19 -10.04 -1.91
N ILE A 92 -10.10 -9.15 -2.26
CA ILE A 92 -11.34 -8.92 -1.52
C ILE A 92 -12.51 -9.41 -2.35
N LYS A 93 -13.42 -10.18 -1.75
CA LYS A 93 -14.62 -10.72 -2.40
C LYS A 93 -15.87 -9.93 -1.99
N ASN A 94 -16.80 -9.72 -2.91
CA ASN A 94 -18.09 -9.10 -2.60
C ASN A 94 -19.07 -10.11 -1.99
N ILE A 95 -18.98 -10.33 -0.68
CA ILE A 95 -19.88 -11.23 0.05
C ILE A 95 -21.27 -10.62 0.23
N TRP A 96 -21.34 -9.29 0.33
CA TRP A 96 -22.56 -8.56 0.70
C TRP A 96 -23.47 -8.21 -0.49
N LYS A 97 -23.10 -8.65 -1.71
CA LYS A 97 -23.79 -8.37 -2.98
C LYS A 97 -24.12 -6.89 -3.19
N SER A 98 -23.35 -6.00 -2.58
CA SER A 98 -23.53 -4.55 -2.65
C SER A 98 -22.25 -3.92 -3.16
N THR A 99 -22.27 -3.48 -4.43
CA THR A 99 -21.10 -2.87 -5.08
C THR A 99 -20.59 -1.66 -4.30
N LYS A 100 -21.48 -0.81 -3.77
CA LYS A 100 -21.08 0.34 -2.93
C LYS A 100 -20.29 -0.08 -1.70
N LYS A 101 -20.81 -1.02 -0.89
CA LYS A 101 -20.11 -1.49 0.31
C LYS A 101 -18.80 -2.18 -0.05
N PHE A 102 -18.79 -2.91 -1.17
CA PHE A 102 -17.63 -3.60 -1.67
C PHE A 102 -16.50 -2.64 -2.08
N THR A 103 -16.82 -1.57 -2.80
CA THR A 103 -15.85 -0.52 -3.16
C THR A 103 -15.29 0.17 -1.92
N TRP A 104 -16.14 0.55 -0.96
CA TRP A 104 -15.66 1.16 0.29
C TRP A 104 -14.74 0.25 1.08
N MET A 105 -15.08 -1.03 1.20
CA MET A 105 -14.21 -2.01 1.85
C MET A 105 -12.83 -2.12 1.18
N TYR A 106 -12.77 -2.01 -0.15
CA TYR A 106 -11.49 -1.97 -0.86
C TYR A 106 -10.70 -0.69 -0.57
N ILE A 107 -11.35 0.48 -0.60
CA ILE A 107 -10.71 1.77 -0.30
C ILE A 107 -10.15 1.76 1.13
N ASP A 108 -10.94 1.34 2.12
CA ASP A 108 -10.52 1.28 3.52
C ASP A 108 -9.32 0.33 3.70
N ARG A 109 -9.33 -0.82 3.02
CA ARG A 109 -8.22 -1.77 3.04
C ARG A 109 -6.98 -1.21 2.35
N TYR A 110 -7.14 -0.54 1.20
CA TYR A 110 -6.04 0.12 0.51
C TYR A 110 -5.38 1.19 1.40
N ASP A 111 -6.20 2.01 2.07
CA ASP A 111 -5.74 3.03 3.01
C ASP A 111 -4.93 2.43 4.16
N HIS A 112 -5.42 1.33 4.72
CA HIS A 112 -4.73 0.61 5.77
C HIS A 112 -3.41 -0.01 5.27
N THR A 113 -3.42 -0.70 4.13
CA THR A 113 -2.21 -1.28 3.52
C THR A 113 -1.16 -0.20 3.26
N MET A 114 -1.56 0.95 2.73
CA MET A 114 -0.61 2.02 2.44
C MET A 114 -0.01 2.64 3.70
N LYS A 115 -0.77 2.75 4.79
CA LYS A 115 -0.22 3.15 6.10
C LYS A 115 0.81 2.14 6.60
N THR A 116 0.50 0.85 6.55
CA THR A 116 1.43 -0.22 6.99
C THR A 116 2.72 -0.22 6.17
N LEU A 117 2.63 -0.19 4.85
CA LEU A 117 3.81 -0.15 3.97
C LEU A 117 4.68 1.08 4.25
N THR A 118 4.05 2.24 4.44
CA THR A 118 4.77 3.49 4.73
C THR A 118 5.47 3.43 6.09
N HIS A 119 4.78 2.89 7.10
CA HIS A 119 5.37 2.67 8.42
C HIS A 119 6.57 1.72 8.35
N ASP A 120 6.49 0.64 7.57
CA ASP A 120 7.61 -0.28 7.36
C ASP A 120 8.80 0.40 6.67
N ILE A 121 8.56 1.28 5.71
CA ILE A 121 9.61 2.11 5.09
C ILE A 121 10.30 2.99 6.14
N VAL A 122 9.53 3.71 6.97
CA VAL A 122 10.11 4.58 8.00
C VAL A 122 10.91 3.80 9.02
N ARG A 123 10.40 2.65 9.47
CA ARG A 123 11.10 1.76 10.40
C ARG A 123 12.43 1.27 9.82
N GLN A 124 12.41 0.76 8.59
CA GLN A 124 13.64 0.32 7.92
C GLN A 124 14.62 1.48 7.69
N LEU A 125 14.11 2.68 7.41
CA LEU A 125 14.94 3.87 7.26
C LEU A 125 15.63 4.22 8.58
N GLN A 126 14.90 4.20 9.70
CA GLN A 126 15.45 4.45 11.03
C GLN A 126 16.57 3.47 11.40
N GLU A 127 16.45 2.19 11.03
CA GLU A 127 17.52 1.19 11.24
C GLU A 127 18.78 1.50 10.40
N GLN A 128 18.67 2.33 9.37
CA GLN A 128 19.75 2.73 8.49
C GLN A 128 20.27 4.16 8.74
N LEU A 129 19.65 4.95 9.61
CA LEU A 129 20.15 6.28 10.01
C LEU A 129 21.13 6.16 11.17
#